data_AF-A0A5C1AFV7-F1
#
_entry.id   AF-A0A5C1AFV7-F1
#
_cell.length_a   1.000
_cell.length_b   1.000
_cell.length_c   1.000
_cell.angle_alpha   90.00
_cell.angle_beta   90.00
_cell.angle_gamma   90.00
#
_symmetry.space_group_name_H-M   'P 1'
#
loop_
_entity.id
_entity.type
_entity.pdbx_description
1 polymer ?
#
loop_
_entity_poly.entity_id
_entity_poly.type
_entity_poly.pdbx_seq_one_letter_code
_entity_poly.pdbx_strand_id
1 'polypeptide(L)'
;MLLRPEWDRTCADCQRFQFDDEEESPRRGRVELTRDGDPLPRATDPPCRRCPKVPASVLDVRQRTGGRVTPADAVEPDDRHRRAVEHYLACAAVNQFPDDDWVRDHARLIRPLARQADDRPLLHLTAAVRSLAGRVARD
;
A
#
# COMPACT_ATOMS: atom_id res chain seq x y z
N MET A 1 -18.37 2.57 3.19
CA MET A 1 -17.83 1.36 2.52
C MET A 1 -16.34 1.35 2.78
N LEU A 2 -15.82 0.41 3.58
CA LEU A 2 -14.40 0.36 3.97
C LEU A 2 -13.54 0.22 2.71
N LEU A 3 -12.83 1.29 2.33
CA LEU A 3 -12.23 1.38 1.00
C LEU A 3 -10.93 0.61 0.82
N ARG A 4 -10.32 0.04 1.87
CA ARG A 4 -9.15 -0.85 1.71
C ARG A 4 -9.19 -2.03 2.70
N PRO A 5 -9.62 -3.24 2.30
CA PRO A 5 -9.58 -4.44 3.15
C PRO A 5 -8.15 -4.91 3.51
N GLU A 6 -7.13 -4.18 3.06
CA GLU A 6 -5.71 -4.51 3.16
C GLU A 6 -5.17 -4.51 4.59
N TRP A 7 -5.71 -3.66 5.46
CA TRP A 7 -5.11 -3.40 6.77
C TRP A 7 -5.35 -4.52 7.79
N ASP A 8 -6.47 -5.25 7.66
CA ASP A 8 -6.80 -6.39 8.53
C ASP A 8 -6.61 -7.74 7.80
N ARG A 9 -6.04 -7.70 6.58
CA ARG A 9 -5.76 -8.91 5.79
C ARG A 9 -4.69 -9.74 6.49
N THR A 10 -5.06 -10.93 6.96
CA THR A 10 -4.13 -11.89 7.54
C THR A 10 -3.43 -12.72 6.46
N CYS A 11 -2.35 -13.41 6.82
CA CYS A 11 -1.73 -14.40 5.95
C CYS A 11 -2.65 -15.60 5.71
N ALA A 12 -3.53 -15.93 6.66
CA ALA A 12 -4.56 -16.96 6.47
C ALA A 12 -5.56 -16.56 5.37
N ASP A 13 -5.97 -15.29 5.33
CA ASP A 13 -6.82 -14.78 4.25
C ASP A 13 -6.10 -14.88 2.91
N CYS A 14 -4.82 -14.49 2.88
CA CYS A 14 -3.99 -14.56 1.69
C CYS A 14 -3.79 -16.00 1.19
N GLN A 15 -3.71 -16.98 2.10
CA GLN A 15 -3.67 -18.41 1.76
C GLN A 15 -4.99 -18.91 1.20
N ARG A 16 -6.12 -18.39 1.69
CA ARG A 16 -7.45 -18.86 1.32
C ARG A 16 -7.97 -18.23 0.04
N PHE A 17 -7.71 -16.94 -0.19
CA PHE A 17 -8.34 -16.15 -1.24
C PHE A 17 -7.34 -15.44 -2.15
N GLN A 18 -7.77 -15.19 -3.38
CA GLN A 18 -7.04 -14.40 -4.35
C GLN A 18 -7.29 -12.91 -4.11
N PHE A 19 -6.23 -12.11 -4.16
CA PHE A 19 -6.29 -10.67 -4.03
C PHE A 19 -5.64 -10.06 -5.27
N ASP A 20 -6.17 -8.91 -5.70
CA ASP A 20 -5.55 -8.09 -6.73
C ASP A 20 -4.26 -7.49 -6.15
N ASP A 21 -3.11 -8.09 -6.40
CA ASP A 21 -1.82 -7.58 -5.94
C ASP A 21 -1.07 -6.82 -7.07
N GLU A 22 -1.76 -6.41 -8.14
CA GLU A 22 -1.17 -5.64 -9.23
C GLU A 22 -0.85 -4.21 -8.78
N GLU A 23 0.39 -3.78 -9.02
CA GLU A 23 0.92 -2.52 -8.46
C GLU A 23 0.18 -1.28 -8.96
N GLU A 24 -0.27 -1.29 -10.21
CA GLU A 24 -0.98 -0.19 -10.88
C GLU A 24 -2.51 -0.33 -10.80
N SER A 25 -3.02 -1.41 -10.20
CA SER A 25 -4.46 -1.62 -10.13
C SER A 25 -5.12 -0.66 -9.13
N PRO A 26 -6.21 0.04 -9.51
CA PRO A 26 -7.02 0.82 -8.57
C PRO A 26 -7.75 -0.07 -7.56
N ARG A 27 -7.76 -1.39 -7.77
CA ARG A 27 -8.34 -2.39 -6.88
C ARG A 27 -7.28 -3.14 -6.08
N ARG A 28 -6.02 -2.72 -6.13
CA ARG A 28 -4.93 -3.34 -5.38
C ARG A 28 -5.33 -3.61 -3.93
N GLY A 29 -5.01 -4.80 -3.46
CA GLY A 29 -5.29 -5.31 -2.14
C GLY A 29 -6.74 -5.75 -1.88
N ARG A 30 -7.64 -5.63 -2.86
CA ARG A 30 -9.01 -6.17 -2.75
C ARG A 30 -9.05 -7.66 -3.07
N VAL A 31 -9.95 -8.37 -2.40
CA VAL A 31 -10.23 -9.77 -2.73
C VAL A 31 -10.89 -9.85 -4.10
N GLU A 32 -10.42 -10.76 -4.95
CA GLU A 32 -11.07 -11.07 -6.22
C GLU A 32 -12.35 -11.85 -5.94
N LEU A 33 -13.39 -11.61 -6.73
CA LEU A 33 -14.69 -12.25 -6.57
C LEU A 33 -15.02 -13.14 -7.77
N THR A 34 -15.74 -14.23 -7.52
CA THR A 34 -16.37 -15.05 -8.56
C THR A 34 -17.48 -14.27 -9.26
N ARG A 35 -18.07 -14.86 -10.32
CA ARG A 35 -19.23 -14.26 -11.00
C ARG A 35 -20.44 -14.11 -10.08
N ASP A 36 -20.55 -14.97 -9.07
CA ASP A 36 -21.64 -14.99 -8.09
C ASP A 36 -21.37 -14.04 -6.90
N GLY A 37 -20.21 -13.39 -6.87
CA GLY A 37 -19.82 -12.42 -5.84
C GLY A 37 -19.10 -13.01 -4.63
N ASP A 38 -18.79 -14.31 -4.64
CA ASP A 38 -18.05 -14.97 -3.57
C ASP A 38 -16.54 -14.70 -3.66
N PRO A 39 -15.79 -14.66 -2.54
CA PRO A 39 -14.33 -14.57 -2.57
C PRO A 39 -13.70 -15.71 -3.39
N LEU A 40 -12.90 -15.34 -4.40
CA LEU A 40 -12.23 -16.28 -5.28
C LEU A 40 -11.17 -17.07 -4.48
N PRO A 41 -11.27 -18.41 -4.39
CA PRO A 41 -10.27 -19.22 -3.70
C PRO A 41 -8.91 -19.10 -4.38
N ARG A 42 -7.84 -19.08 -3.59
CA ARG A 42 -6.49 -19.03 -4.15
C ARG A 42 -6.12 -20.39 -4.76
N ALA A 43 -5.63 -20.35 -6.00
CA ALA A 43 -5.21 -21.56 -6.73
C ALA A 43 -3.73 -21.96 -6.50
N THR A 44 -2.90 -21.05 -5.98
CA THR A 44 -1.45 -21.23 -5.85
C THR A 44 -0.92 -20.77 -4.49
N ASP A 45 0.33 -21.09 -4.16
CA ASP A 45 0.96 -20.54 -2.95
C ASP A 45 0.96 -19.00 -2.96
N PRO A 46 0.71 -18.34 -1.82
CA PRO A 46 0.80 -16.88 -1.73
C PRO A 46 2.18 -16.37 -2.12
N PRO A 47 2.28 -15.25 -2.87
CA PRO A 47 3.54 -14.70 -3.33
C PRO A 47 4.27 -13.94 -2.20
N CYS A 48 4.60 -14.61 -1.09
CA CYS A 48 5.13 -14.01 0.15
C CYS A 48 6.36 -13.10 -0.09
N ARG A 49 7.18 -13.40 -1.11
CA ARG A 49 8.33 -12.57 -1.54
C ARG A 49 7.98 -11.14 -1.99
N ARG A 50 6.71 -10.87 -2.31
CA ARG A 50 6.17 -9.56 -2.72
C ARG A 50 5.18 -9.01 -1.70
N CYS A 51 5.04 -9.67 -0.55
CA CYS A 51 4.06 -9.27 0.46
C CYS A 51 4.54 -7.99 1.17
N PRO A 52 3.73 -6.91 1.19
CA PRO A 52 4.10 -5.67 1.87
C PRO A 52 4.17 -5.82 3.40
N LYS A 53 3.61 -6.92 3.96
CA LYS A 53 3.68 -7.23 5.39
C LYS A 53 5.01 -7.85 5.81
N VAL A 54 5.85 -8.27 4.86
CA VAL A 54 7.19 -8.78 5.17
C VAL A 54 8.15 -7.59 5.19
N PRO A 55 8.86 -7.31 6.29
CA PRO A 55 9.80 -6.20 6.35
C PRO A 55 10.89 -6.33 5.29
N ALA A 56 11.27 -5.22 4.67
CA ALA A 56 12.33 -5.19 3.64
C ALA A 56 13.64 -5.81 4.15
N SER A 57 14.01 -5.56 5.40
CA SER A 57 15.20 -6.17 6.03
C SER A 57 15.14 -7.70 6.08
N VAL A 58 13.94 -8.29 6.25
CA VAL A 58 13.76 -9.75 6.23
C VAL A 58 13.86 -10.27 4.79
N LEU A 59 13.26 -9.58 3.82
CA LEU A 59 13.41 -9.90 2.40
C LEU A 59 14.88 -9.91 1.97
N ASP A 60 15.64 -8.88 2.35
CA ASP A 60 17.06 -8.74 2.02
C ASP A 60 17.92 -9.86 2.61
N VAL A 61 17.64 -10.27 3.85
CA VAL A 61 18.33 -11.40 4.49
C VAL A 61 18.00 -12.69 3.75
N ARG A 62 16.71 -12.97 3.52
CA ARG A 62 16.26 -14.20 2.84
C ARG A 62 16.83 -14.30 1.42
N GLN A 63 16.86 -13.20 0.67
CA GLN A 63 17.44 -13.15 -0.66
C GLN A 63 18.95 -13.48 -0.64
N ARG A 64 19.70 -12.86 0.28
CA ARG A 64 21.16 -13.11 0.40
C ARG A 64 21.49 -14.53 0.83
N THR A 65 20.67 -15.15 1.69
CA THR A 65 20.91 -16.51 2.18
C THR A 65 20.24 -17.60 1.33
N GLY A 66 19.54 -17.25 0.24
CA GLY A 66 18.75 -18.20 -0.55
C GLY A 66 17.56 -18.81 0.21
N GLY A 67 17.09 -18.16 1.28
CA GLY A 67 15.99 -18.63 2.09
C GLY A 67 14.62 -18.34 1.45
N ARG A 68 13.65 -19.25 1.64
CA ARG A 68 12.26 -19.00 1.25
C ARG A 68 11.61 -18.02 2.23
N VAL A 69 10.89 -17.03 1.70
CA VAL A 69 10.01 -16.15 2.48
C VAL A 69 8.68 -16.87 2.72
N THR A 70 8.22 -16.89 3.96
CA THR A 70 7.07 -17.64 4.44
C THR A 70 6.10 -16.73 5.20
N PRO A 71 4.87 -17.18 5.50
CA PRO A 71 3.94 -16.42 6.35
C PRO A 71 4.52 -16.01 7.72
N ALA A 72 5.42 -16.81 8.30
CA ALA A 72 6.06 -16.50 9.58
C ALA A 72 7.01 -15.28 9.50
N ASP A 73 7.41 -14.86 8.30
CA ASP A 73 8.22 -13.67 8.08
C ASP A 73 7.37 -12.39 7.97
N ALA A 74 6.04 -12.51 7.89
CA ALA A 74 5.12 -11.39 7.78
C ALA A 74 4.70 -10.88 9.16
N VAL A 75 4.51 -9.56 9.27
CA VAL A 75 3.89 -8.92 10.44
C VAL A 75 2.38 -9.02 10.28
N GLU A 76 1.74 -9.80 11.16
CA GLU A 76 0.28 -9.91 11.19
C GLU A 76 -0.36 -8.74 11.94
N PRO A 77 -1.54 -8.27 11.50
CA PRO A 77 -2.27 -7.25 12.23
C PRO A 77 -2.68 -7.79 13.59
N ASP A 78 -2.45 -6.99 14.62
CA ASP A 78 -2.90 -7.22 15.98
C ASP A 78 -3.94 -6.15 16.39
N ASP A 79 -4.45 -6.25 17.61
CA ASP A 79 -5.46 -5.31 18.12
C ASP A 79 -4.93 -3.89 18.27
N ARG A 80 -3.61 -3.68 18.35
CA ARG A 80 -3.03 -2.34 18.36
C ARG A 80 -3.07 -1.75 16.95
N HIS A 81 -2.74 -2.52 15.92
CA HIS A 81 -2.84 -2.10 14.53
C HIS A 81 -4.29 -1.76 14.16
N ARG A 82 -5.24 -2.62 14.54
CA ARG A 82 -6.68 -2.38 14.31
C ARG A 82 -7.15 -1.08 14.94
N ARG A 83 -6.84 -0.86 16.22
CA ARG A 83 -7.16 0.40 16.92
C ARG A 83 -6.54 1.62 16.27
N ALA A 84 -5.30 1.50 15.79
CA ALA A 84 -4.64 2.60 15.09
C ALA A 84 -5.33 2.94 13.75
N VAL A 85 -5.74 1.92 12.99
CA VAL A 85 -6.50 2.08 11.74
C VAL A 85 -7.88 2.67 12.01
N GLU A 86 -8.61 2.15 13.00
CA GLU A 86 -9.91 2.68 13.41
C GLU A 86 -9.81 4.16 13.80
N HIS A 87 -8.81 4.52 14.60
CA HIS A 87 -8.57 5.89 15.00
C HIS A 87 -8.24 6.79 13.80
N TYR A 88 -7.36 6.33 12.89
CA TYR A 88 -7.06 7.02 11.64
C TYR A 88 -8.33 7.26 10.81
N LEU A 89 -9.18 6.25 10.65
CA LEU A 89 -10.42 6.34 9.88
C LEU A 89 -11.41 7.33 10.52
N ALA A 90 -11.52 7.33 11.85
CA ALA A 90 -12.33 8.31 12.58
C ALA A 90 -11.85 9.75 12.33
N CYS A 91 -10.54 9.98 12.44
CA CYS A 91 -9.91 11.27 12.15
C CYS A 91 -10.12 11.73 10.70
N ALA A 92 -9.94 10.82 9.74
CA ALA A 92 -10.17 11.11 8.33
C ALA A 92 -11.64 11.47 8.05
N ALA A 93 -12.60 10.82 8.70
CA ALA A 93 -14.03 11.09 8.53
C ALA A 93 -14.45 12.50 8.96
N VAL A 94 -13.78 13.07 9.96
CA VAL A 94 -13.99 14.45 10.43
C VAL A 94 -12.99 15.46 9.85
N ASN A 95 -12.11 15.01 8.94
CA ASN A 95 -11.01 15.79 8.39
C ASN A 95 -10.11 16.45 9.45
N GLN A 96 -9.92 15.77 10.59
CA GLN A 96 -9.11 16.23 11.72
C GLN A 96 -8.25 15.07 12.22
N PHE A 97 -6.97 15.09 11.88
CA PHE A 97 -5.97 14.17 12.42
C PHE A 97 -5.73 14.43 13.92
N PRO A 98 -5.28 13.43 14.70
CA PRO A 98 -5.19 13.56 16.14
C PRO A 98 -4.35 14.78 16.52
N ASP A 99 -4.91 15.60 17.39
CA ASP A 99 -4.33 16.85 17.89
C ASP A 99 -3.39 16.56 19.07
N ASP A 100 -2.54 15.55 18.90
CA ASP A 100 -1.43 15.24 19.82
C ASP A 100 -0.22 16.07 19.38
N ASP A 101 0.44 16.73 20.33
CA ASP A 101 1.63 17.55 20.06
C ASP A 101 2.70 16.76 19.32
N TRP A 102 2.86 15.46 19.61
CA TRP A 102 3.79 14.59 18.88
C TRP A 102 3.37 14.38 17.42
N VAL A 103 2.08 14.17 17.16
CA VAL A 103 1.55 14.00 15.80
C VAL A 103 1.68 15.32 15.03
N ARG A 104 1.44 16.46 15.70
CA ARG A 104 1.58 17.79 15.10
C ARG A 104 3.04 18.07 14.70
N ASP A 105 4.01 17.71 15.55
CA ASP A 105 5.43 17.86 15.26
C ASP A 105 5.92 16.91 14.17
N HIS A 106 5.50 15.64 14.18
CA HIS A 106 5.85 14.71 13.10
C HIS A 106 5.17 15.08 11.78
N ALA A 107 3.92 15.55 11.81
CA ALA A 107 3.23 16.05 10.63
C ALA A 107 3.95 17.27 10.03
N ARG A 108 4.54 18.16 10.85
CA ARG A 108 5.39 19.26 10.36
C ARG A 108 6.62 18.77 9.61
N LEU A 109 7.24 17.67 10.07
CA LEU A 109 8.40 17.06 9.41
C LEU A 109 8.03 16.30 8.13
N ILE A 110 6.89 15.59 8.13
CA ILE A 110 6.46 14.73 7.02
C ILE A 110 5.80 15.53 5.89
N ARG A 111 5.08 16.63 6.18
CA ARG A 111 4.33 17.42 5.18
C ARG A 111 5.15 17.84 3.96
N PRO A 112 6.35 18.41 4.11
CA PRO A 112 7.17 18.81 2.97
C PRO A 112 7.56 17.62 2.09
N LEU A 113 7.85 16.47 2.70
CA LEU A 113 8.23 15.24 1.99
C LEU A 113 7.04 14.63 1.26
N ALA A 114 5.86 14.61 1.90
CA ALA A 114 4.62 14.16 1.27
C ALA A 114 4.26 15.03 0.06
N ARG A 115 4.33 16.36 0.18
CA ARG A 115 4.11 17.28 -0.95
C ARG A 115 5.11 17.05 -2.09
N GLN A 116 6.39 16.87 -1.78
CA GLN A 116 7.39 16.55 -2.81
C GLN A 116 7.10 15.22 -3.51
N ALA A 117 6.56 14.23 -2.80
CA ALA A 117 6.15 12.95 -3.40
C ALA A 117 4.90 13.11 -4.29
N ASP A 118 3.92 13.89 -3.86
CA ASP A 118 2.68 14.16 -4.61
C ASP A 118 2.89 15.08 -5.82
N ASP A 119 3.89 15.98 -5.77
CA ASP A 119 4.23 16.90 -6.86
C ASP A 119 5.11 16.25 -7.94
N ARG A 120 5.78 15.13 -7.66
CA ARG A 120 6.65 14.42 -8.63
C ARG A 120 5.91 14.02 -9.92
N PRO A 121 4.71 13.41 -9.88
CA PRO A 121 3.93 13.10 -11.08
C PRO A 121 3.66 14.33 -11.95
N LEU A 122 3.32 15.48 -11.32
CA LEU A 122 3.04 16.73 -12.02
C LEU A 122 4.29 17.34 -12.66
N LEU A 123 5.45 17.27 -11.99
CA LEU A 123 6.73 17.75 -12.51
C LEU A 123 7.19 16.94 -13.74
N HIS A 124 7.00 15.62 -13.73
CA HIS A 124 7.29 14.78 -14.90
C HIS A 124 6.34 15.08 -16.07
N LEU A 125 5.05 15.30 -15.79
CA LEU A 125 4.07 15.72 -16.80
C LEU A 125 4.39 17.09 -17.41
N THR A 126 4.74 18.09 -16.60
CA THR A 126 5.11 19.42 -17.12
C THR A 126 6.39 19.40 -17.94
N ALA A 127 7.38 18.60 -17.54
CA ALA A 127 8.60 18.41 -18.31
C ALA A 127 8.32 17.74 -19.68
N ALA A 128 7.46 16.72 -19.71
CA ALA A 128 7.04 16.05 -20.93
C ALA A 128 6.29 17.00 -21.89
N VAL A 129 5.34 17.78 -21.38
CA VAL A 129 4.58 18.77 -22.16
C VAL A 129 5.49 19.85 -22.76
N ARG A 130 6.46 20.36 -21.98
CA ARG A 130 7.44 21.33 -22.49
C ARG A 130 8.36 20.74 -23.56
N SER A 131 8.78 19.49 -23.42
CA SER A 131 9.59 18.80 -24.42
C SER A 131 8.84 18.60 -25.74
N LEU A 132 7.54 18.29 -25.68
CA LEU A 132 6.66 18.19 -26.84
C LEU A 132 6.46 19.55 -27.52
N ALA A 133 6.15 20.59 -26.76
CA ALA A 133 5.96 21.95 -27.30
C ALA A 133 7.22 22.50 -27.99
N GLY A 134 8.41 22.20 -27.45
CA GLY A 134 9.69 22.60 -28.04
C GLY A 134 10.07 21.85 -29.33
N ARG A 135 9.46 20.68 -29.59
CA ARG A 135 9.64 19.94 -30.86
C ARG A 135 8.71 20.49 -31.94
N VAL A 136 7.45 20.77 -31.59
CA VAL A 136 6.46 21.35 -32.51
C VAL A 136 6.86 22.74 -33.01
N ALA A 137 7.62 23.52 -32.24
CA ALA A 137 8.09 24.85 -32.65
C ALA A 137 9.35 24.83 -33.55
N ARG A 138 9.92 23.64 -33.86
CA ARG A 138 11.13 23.48 -34.69
C ARG A 138 10.86 22.82 -36.05
N ASP A 139 9.61 22.41 -36.29
CA ASP A 139 9.09 21.98 -37.60
C ASP A 139 8.26 23.11 -38.21
#